data_AF-A0A956G2I6-F1
#
_entry.id   AF-A0A956G2I6-F1
#
_cell.length_a   1.000
_cell.length_b   1.000
_cell.length_c   1.000
_cell.angle_alpha   90.00
_cell.angle_beta   90.00
_cell.angle_gamma   90.00
#
_symmetry.space_group_name_H-M   'P 1'
#
loop_
_entity.id
_entity.type
_entity.pdbx_description
1 polymer ?
#
loop_
_entity_poly.entity_id
_entity_poly.type
_entity_poly.pdbx_seq_one_letter_code
_entity_poly.pdbx_strand_id
1 'polypeptide(L)'
;MRLLALDTATPTASVAVVDEHEVLAQHDRVVTTHSEGLLALIEETLAAVSMQPSELSGVVCGLGPGSFTGLRIGLATAKGLCFAARKPIYGVCSLDGVAAAVARELGDDQAAIAVVLDARRGEVFLRCYRGRDALGPPRVLRPDALEAELDAAFESGAAITVAGDGALKYHASHLSRCQLAPEDAHAVAAGELGLAARARHAAGEADDVAKLAPLYLRAPDIRPPSRGLAAQGATQEASQGAAADFNEMSEAERFAFVEKMRQTGLRLDREGRWWHEGGVIEHAGLVRALNRWLDRLEDERGEGGRFILRLDARRYAYVDVDDAPFIVRSLSFDDEGVMLHLSDERDERLDASTLAEGDDHALYARVRAGRFEARFSRAAHNLLAEHIDEIDGAFVFEHAGQRATISPRRRRAAAR
;
A
#
# COMPACT_ATOMS: atom_id res chain seq x y z
N MET A 1 -21.58 -16.65 -24.63
CA MET A 1 -21.48 -15.80 -23.41
C MET A 1 -20.02 -15.40 -23.21
N ARG A 2 -19.71 -14.21 -22.69
CA ARG A 2 -18.31 -13.83 -22.36
C ARG A 2 -18.22 -13.17 -20.99
N LEU A 3 -17.50 -13.77 -20.04
CA LEU A 3 -17.28 -13.22 -18.70
C LEU A 3 -15.83 -12.76 -18.56
N LEU A 4 -15.62 -11.57 -17.99
CA LEU A 4 -14.30 -11.11 -17.55
C LEU A 4 -14.10 -11.52 -16.10
N ALA A 5 -13.12 -12.35 -15.80
CA ALA A 5 -12.76 -12.73 -14.44
C ALA A 5 -11.46 -12.04 -14.01
N LEU A 6 -11.41 -11.56 -12.76
CA LEU A 6 -10.21 -10.96 -12.18
C LEU A 6 -10.01 -11.36 -10.72
N ASP A 7 -8.76 -11.56 -10.34
CA ASP A 7 -8.34 -11.78 -8.95
C ASP A 7 -7.08 -10.95 -8.63
N THR A 8 -7.09 -10.37 -7.45
CA THR A 8 -5.97 -9.59 -6.90
C THR A 8 -5.73 -9.93 -5.42
N ALA A 9 -6.15 -11.12 -4.98
CA ALA A 9 -6.04 -11.56 -3.60
C ALA A 9 -4.58 -11.84 -3.20
N THR A 10 -3.75 -12.24 -4.16
CA THR A 10 -2.35 -12.63 -3.94
C THR A 10 -1.37 -11.59 -4.51
N PRO A 11 -0.04 -11.78 -4.38
CA PRO A 11 0.96 -10.96 -5.09
C PRO A 11 0.87 -11.06 -6.62
N THR A 12 0.18 -12.06 -7.17
CA THR A 12 -0.09 -12.18 -8.60
C THR A 12 -1.52 -11.74 -8.88
N ALA A 13 -1.67 -10.72 -9.72
CA ALA A 13 -2.96 -10.36 -10.30
C ALA A 13 -3.22 -11.26 -11.51
N SER A 14 -4.43 -11.81 -11.60
CA SER A 14 -4.86 -12.65 -12.71
C SER A 14 -6.09 -12.05 -13.35
N VAL A 15 -6.13 -11.99 -14.69
CA VAL A 15 -7.31 -11.58 -15.46
C VAL A 15 -7.53 -12.57 -16.58
N ALA A 16 -8.78 -12.98 -16.78
CA ALA A 16 -9.15 -13.91 -17.82
C ALA A 16 -10.47 -13.52 -18.50
N VAL A 17 -10.63 -13.92 -19.75
CA VAL A 17 -11.91 -13.94 -20.44
C VAL A 17 -12.32 -15.39 -20.65
N VAL A 18 -13.55 -15.73 -20.26
CA VAL A 18 -14.10 -17.08 -20.41
C VAL A 18 -15.41 -17.04 -21.17
N ASP A 19 -15.78 -18.15 -21.81
CA ASP A 19 -17.12 -18.36 -22.34
C ASP A 19 -17.87 -19.49 -21.61
N GLU A 20 -18.90 -20.05 -22.25
CA GLU A 20 -19.67 -21.16 -21.69
C GLU A 20 -18.87 -22.46 -21.51
N HIS A 21 -17.71 -22.59 -22.16
CA HIS A 21 -16.95 -23.83 -22.26
C HIS A 21 -15.54 -23.72 -21.69
N GLU A 22 -14.83 -22.63 -22.00
CA GLU A 22 -13.39 -22.57 -21.77
C GLU A 22 -12.86 -21.17 -21.42
N VAL A 23 -11.57 -21.14 -21.06
CA VAL A 23 -10.79 -19.92 -20.89
C VAL A 23 -10.22 -19.52 -22.24
N LEU A 24 -10.57 -18.32 -22.72
CA LEU A 24 -10.21 -17.83 -24.04
C LEU A 24 -8.90 -17.04 -24.03
N ALA A 25 -8.65 -16.33 -22.93
CA ALA A 25 -7.38 -15.68 -22.65
C ALA A 25 -7.22 -15.56 -21.14
N GLN A 26 -5.98 -15.67 -20.66
CA GLN A 26 -5.60 -15.35 -19.29
C GLN A 26 -4.24 -14.66 -19.31
N HIS A 27 -4.11 -13.59 -18.52
CA HIS A 27 -2.83 -12.95 -18.25
C HIS A 27 -2.64 -12.79 -16.75
N ASP A 28 -1.44 -13.15 -16.32
CA ASP A 28 -1.02 -13.10 -14.93
C ASP A 28 0.15 -12.12 -14.79
N ARG A 29 0.13 -11.29 -13.74
CA ARG A 29 1.18 -10.31 -13.48
C ARG A 29 1.49 -10.24 -12.00
N VAL A 30 2.76 -10.43 -11.65
CA VAL A 30 3.24 -10.13 -10.29
C VAL A 30 3.14 -8.62 -10.07
N VAL A 31 2.32 -8.22 -9.10
CA VAL A 31 1.99 -6.83 -8.82
C VAL A 31 2.61 -6.40 -7.50
N THR A 32 3.52 -5.43 -7.57
CA THR A 32 4.09 -4.73 -6.39
C THR A 32 3.24 -3.53 -5.97
N THR A 33 2.42 -3.00 -6.89
CA THR A 33 1.35 -2.02 -6.66
C THR A 33 0.13 -2.37 -7.51
N HIS A 34 -0.84 -3.07 -6.92
CA HIS A 34 -2.01 -3.64 -7.60
C HIS A 34 -2.85 -2.64 -8.41
N SER A 35 -2.82 -1.35 -8.09
CA SER A 35 -3.70 -0.33 -8.69
C SER A 35 -3.29 0.17 -10.07
N GLU A 36 -1.98 0.21 -10.41
CA GLU A 36 -1.53 0.72 -11.72
C GLU A 36 -1.45 -0.38 -12.80
N GLY A 37 -1.34 -1.65 -12.40
CA GLY A 37 -1.17 -2.76 -13.34
C GLY A 37 -2.47 -3.44 -13.79
N LEU A 38 -3.54 -3.37 -12.99
CA LEU A 38 -4.75 -4.17 -13.22
C LEU A 38 -5.54 -3.73 -14.46
N LEU A 39 -5.72 -2.43 -14.67
CA LEU A 39 -6.45 -1.92 -15.85
C LEU A 39 -5.73 -2.26 -17.15
N ALA A 40 -4.40 -2.09 -17.19
CA ALA A 40 -3.59 -2.51 -18.33
C ALA A 40 -3.70 -4.03 -18.57
N LEU A 41 -3.69 -4.85 -17.52
CA LEU A 41 -3.86 -6.30 -17.64
C LEU A 41 -5.24 -6.69 -18.20
N ILE A 42 -6.29 -5.94 -17.83
CA ILE A 42 -7.63 -6.10 -18.40
C ILE A 42 -7.65 -5.74 -19.88
N GLU A 43 -7.05 -4.59 -20.25
CA GLU A 43 -6.94 -4.17 -21.65
C GLU A 43 -6.19 -5.20 -22.50
N GLU A 44 -5.04 -5.68 -22.02
CA GLU A 44 -4.25 -6.73 -22.67
C GLU A 44 -5.06 -8.03 -22.87
N THR A 45 -5.81 -8.45 -21.85
CA THR A 45 -6.61 -9.68 -21.91
C THR A 45 -7.79 -9.56 -22.87
N LEU A 46 -8.48 -8.41 -22.89
CA LEU A 46 -9.55 -8.15 -23.84
C LEU A 46 -9.02 -8.02 -25.28
N ALA A 47 -7.86 -7.38 -25.46
CA ALA A 47 -7.22 -7.25 -26.75
C ALA A 47 -6.82 -8.61 -27.34
N ALA A 48 -6.34 -9.55 -26.51
CA ALA A 48 -5.97 -10.90 -26.95
C ALA A 48 -7.15 -11.69 -27.57
N VAL A 49 -8.38 -11.34 -27.20
CA VAL A 49 -9.61 -11.92 -27.78
C VAL A 49 -10.38 -10.92 -28.65
N SER A 50 -9.75 -9.81 -29.04
CA SER A 50 -10.30 -8.74 -29.89
C SER A 50 -11.67 -8.23 -29.43
N MET A 51 -11.84 -8.05 -28.11
CA MET A 51 -13.13 -7.73 -27.49
C MET A 51 -13.13 -6.35 -26.85
N GLN A 52 -14.26 -5.68 -26.91
CA GLN A 52 -14.54 -4.42 -26.21
C GLN A 52 -15.24 -4.69 -24.87
N PRO A 53 -15.02 -3.86 -23.83
CA PRO A 53 -15.71 -4.02 -22.54
C PRO A 53 -17.25 -4.09 -22.63
N SER A 54 -17.85 -3.44 -23.64
CA SER A 54 -19.31 -3.46 -23.87
C SER A 54 -19.86 -4.83 -24.26
N GLU A 55 -19.02 -5.70 -24.84
CA GLU A 55 -19.38 -7.03 -25.31
C GLU A 55 -19.40 -8.07 -24.18
N LEU A 56 -18.82 -7.73 -23.02
CA LEU A 56 -18.86 -8.58 -21.83
C LEU A 56 -20.31 -8.82 -21.39
N SER A 57 -20.59 -10.06 -20.98
CA SER A 57 -21.86 -10.48 -20.41
C SER A 57 -21.91 -10.25 -18.89
N GLY A 58 -20.76 -10.16 -18.24
CA GLY A 58 -20.62 -10.00 -16.78
C GLY A 58 -19.17 -9.93 -16.34
N VAL A 59 -18.95 -9.56 -15.08
CA VAL A 59 -17.62 -9.54 -14.45
C VAL A 59 -17.60 -10.46 -13.24
N VAL A 60 -16.55 -11.26 -13.11
CA VAL A 60 -16.30 -12.16 -11.99
C VAL A 60 -15.13 -11.60 -11.19
N CYS A 61 -15.29 -11.51 -9.88
CA CYS A 61 -14.26 -11.00 -8.98
C CYS A 61 -13.93 -12.03 -7.91
N GLY A 62 -12.64 -12.34 -7.77
CA GLY A 62 -12.13 -13.04 -6.61
C GLY A 62 -12.32 -12.19 -5.34
N LEU A 63 -13.02 -12.74 -4.36
CA LEU A 63 -13.35 -12.06 -3.10
C LEU A 63 -12.30 -12.29 -2.00
N GLY A 64 -11.27 -13.10 -2.27
CA GLY A 64 -10.31 -13.55 -1.27
C GLY A 64 -10.67 -14.91 -0.67
N PRO A 65 -10.05 -15.29 0.45
CA PRO A 65 -9.19 -14.47 1.30
C PRO A 65 -7.83 -14.10 0.66
N GLY A 66 -7.19 -13.04 1.17
CA GLY A 66 -5.92 -12.54 0.65
C GLY A 66 -5.50 -11.18 1.20
N SER A 67 -4.66 -10.47 0.44
CA SER A 67 -4.18 -9.12 0.75
C SER A 67 -5.33 -8.12 0.83
N PHE A 68 -5.53 -7.47 1.99
CA PHE A 68 -6.59 -6.46 2.18
C PHE A 68 -6.62 -5.39 1.09
N THR A 69 -5.45 -4.86 0.73
CA THR A 69 -5.31 -3.84 -0.32
C THR A 69 -5.66 -4.42 -1.68
N GLY A 70 -5.14 -5.62 -1.99
CA GLY A 70 -5.39 -6.31 -3.24
C GLY A 70 -6.89 -6.58 -3.44
N LEU A 71 -7.57 -7.12 -2.43
CA LEU A 71 -9.01 -7.39 -2.47
C LEU A 71 -9.85 -6.14 -2.72
N ARG A 72 -9.50 -5.01 -2.09
CA ARG A 72 -10.21 -3.74 -2.31
C ARG A 72 -10.01 -3.22 -3.73
N ILE A 73 -8.81 -3.34 -4.27
CA ILE A 73 -8.48 -2.89 -5.63
C ILE A 73 -9.23 -3.72 -6.68
N GLY A 74 -9.22 -5.05 -6.55
CA GLY A 74 -9.92 -5.95 -7.47
C GLY A 74 -11.43 -5.70 -7.44
N LEU A 75 -12.02 -5.68 -6.25
CA LEU A 75 -13.46 -5.48 -6.11
C LEU A 75 -13.90 -4.08 -6.56
N ALA A 76 -13.14 -3.02 -6.23
CA ALA A 76 -13.46 -1.67 -6.69
C ALA A 76 -13.40 -1.57 -8.23
N THR A 77 -12.38 -2.17 -8.85
CA THR A 77 -12.26 -2.25 -10.31
C THR A 77 -13.43 -3.01 -10.93
N ALA A 78 -13.76 -4.19 -10.42
CA ALA A 78 -14.88 -4.99 -10.91
C ALA A 78 -16.21 -4.23 -10.79
N LYS A 79 -16.48 -3.59 -9.65
CA LYS A 79 -17.66 -2.75 -9.45
C LYS A 79 -17.71 -1.57 -10.41
N GLY A 80 -16.59 -0.90 -10.65
CA GLY A 80 -16.48 0.20 -11.61
C GLY A 80 -16.81 -0.24 -13.04
N LEU A 81 -16.27 -1.37 -13.47
CA LEU A 81 -16.57 -1.96 -14.79
C LEU A 81 -18.06 -2.33 -14.92
N CYS A 82 -18.61 -3.03 -13.92
CA CYS A 82 -20.02 -3.39 -13.89
C CYS A 82 -20.94 -2.17 -13.92
N PHE A 83 -20.61 -1.12 -13.17
CA PHE A 83 -21.37 0.11 -13.13
C PHE A 83 -21.35 0.83 -14.49
N ALA A 84 -20.17 1.00 -15.09
CA ALA A 84 -20.02 1.66 -16.37
C ALA A 84 -20.67 0.89 -17.53
N ALA A 85 -20.46 -0.43 -17.58
CA ALA A 85 -20.96 -1.28 -18.66
C ALA A 85 -22.39 -1.81 -18.43
N ARG A 86 -23.00 -1.51 -17.27
CA ARG A 86 -24.30 -2.04 -16.82
C ARG A 86 -24.36 -3.57 -16.89
N LYS A 87 -23.33 -4.22 -16.37
CA LYS A 87 -23.19 -5.69 -16.40
C LYS A 87 -23.28 -6.29 -14.99
N PRO A 88 -23.82 -7.52 -14.86
CA PRO A 88 -23.85 -8.22 -13.58
C PRO A 88 -22.45 -8.52 -13.05
N ILE A 89 -22.35 -8.63 -11.73
CA ILE A 89 -21.12 -9.00 -11.02
C ILE A 89 -21.30 -10.34 -10.30
N TYR A 90 -20.24 -11.14 -10.23
CA TYR A 90 -20.22 -12.42 -9.54
C TYR A 90 -18.99 -12.49 -8.65
N GLY A 91 -19.19 -12.63 -7.34
CA GLY A 91 -18.12 -12.88 -6.38
C GLY A 91 -17.84 -14.38 -6.25
N VAL A 92 -16.56 -14.75 -6.28
CA VAL A 92 -16.09 -16.14 -6.09
C VAL A 92 -14.94 -16.15 -5.07
N CYS A 93 -14.84 -17.18 -4.24
CA CYS A 93 -13.72 -17.31 -3.31
C CYS A 93 -12.43 -17.59 -4.11
N SER A 94 -11.36 -16.84 -3.83
CA SER A 94 -10.11 -16.93 -4.58
C SER A 94 -9.43 -18.30 -4.45
N LEU A 95 -9.59 -18.96 -3.30
CA LEU A 95 -9.06 -20.32 -3.08
C LEU A 95 -9.70 -21.34 -4.03
N ASP A 96 -10.94 -21.09 -4.47
CA ASP A 96 -11.67 -22.00 -5.37
C ASP A 96 -11.02 -22.02 -6.75
N GLY A 97 -10.46 -20.89 -7.21
CA GLY A 97 -9.71 -20.82 -8.46
C GLY A 97 -8.42 -21.62 -8.44
N VAL A 98 -7.73 -21.67 -7.29
CA VAL A 98 -6.52 -22.51 -7.12
C VAL A 98 -6.91 -23.99 -7.12
N ALA A 99 -7.91 -24.38 -6.32
CA ALA A 99 -8.36 -25.77 -6.26
C ALA A 99 -8.83 -26.29 -7.61
N ALA A 100 -9.57 -25.47 -8.36
CA ALA A 100 -10.05 -25.78 -9.70
C ALA A 100 -8.91 -25.97 -10.71
N ALA A 101 -7.86 -25.15 -10.64
CA ALA A 101 -6.66 -25.32 -11.47
C ALA A 101 -5.95 -26.64 -11.14
N VAL A 102 -5.76 -26.95 -9.86
CA VAL A 102 -5.16 -28.22 -9.42
C VAL A 102 -5.99 -29.42 -9.88
N ALA A 103 -7.30 -29.40 -9.68
CA ALA A 103 -8.19 -30.49 -10.11
C ALA A 103 -8.14 -30.71 -11.63
N ARG A 104 -8.05 -29.62 -12.41
CA ARG A 104 -7.89 -29.69 -13.87
C ARG A 104 -6.56 -30.36 -14.27
N GLU A 105 -5.44 -29.96 -13.65
CA GLU A 105 -4.13 -30.53 -13.93
C GLU A 105 -4.03 -32.02 -13.53
N LEU A 106 -4.66 -32.39 -12.41
CA LEU A 106 -4.69 -33.79 -11.97
C LEU A 106 -5.64 -34.66 -12.81
N GLY A 107 -6.64 -34.06 -13.45
CA GLY A 107 -7.68 -34.80 -14.19
C GLY A 107 -8.55 -35.68 -13.29
N ASP A 108 -8.63 -35.35 -11.99
CA ASP A 108 -9.33 -36.15 -10.97
C ASP A 108 -10.27 -35.26 -10.14
N ASP A 109 -11.57 -35.39 -10.40
CA ASP A 109 -12.63 -34.67 -9.70
C ASP A 109 -12.86 -35.18 -8.26
N GLN A 110 -12.14 -36.20 -7.80
CA GLN A 110 -12.17 -36.70 -6.43
C GLN A 110 -10.86 -36.51 -5.67
N ALA A 111 -9.87 -35.84 -6.28
CA ALA A 111 -8.59 -35.56 -5.63
C ALA A 111 -8.76 -34.79 -4.32
N ALA A 112 -8.06 -35.22 -3.27
CA ALA A 112 -7.99 -34.52 -1.99
C ALA A 112 -7.06 -33.31 -2.13
N ILE A 113 -7.62 -32.09 -2.16
CA ILE A 113 -6.87 -30.85 -2.40
C ILE A 113 -6.98 -29.93 -1.20
N ALA A 114 -5.86 -29.37 -0.75
CA ALA A 114 -5.83 -28.32 0.27
C ALA A 114 -5.13 -27.07 -0.27
N VAL A 115 -5.87 -25.98 -0.39
CA VAL A 115 -5.31 -24.70 -0.81
C VAL A 115 -4.89 -23.92 0.41
N VAL A 116 -3.61 -23.56 0.46
CA VAL A 116 -2.95 -22.87 1.57
C VAL A 116 -2.28 -21.60 1.05
N LEU A 117 -2.85 -20.43 1.37
CA LEU A 117 -2.25 -19.13 1.03
C LEU A 117 -1.58 -18.50 2.25
N ASP A 118 -0.47 -17.77 2.05
CA ASP A 118 0.19 -17.03 3.13
C ASP A 118 -0.69 -15.85 3.60
N ALA A 119 -1.25 -15.95 4.80
CA ALA A 119 -2.05 -14.87 5.39
C ALA A 119 -1.16 -13.78 6.03
N ARG A 120 0.17 -13.91 5.89
CA ARG A 120 1.20 -13.13 6.61
C ARG A 120 1.10 -13.34 8.13
N ARG A 121 2.06 -12.78 8.86
CA ARG A 121 2.11 -12.78 10.34
C ARG A 121 2.12 -14.20 10.95
N GLY A 122 2.68 -15.16 10.23
CA GLY A 122 2.74 -16.55 10.70
C GLY A 122 1.36 -17.22 10.76
N GLU A 123 0.44 -16.84 9.89
CA GLU A 123 -0.84 -17.51 9.68
C GLU A 123 -1.01 -17.87 8.20
N VAL A 124 -1.96 -18.74 7.92
CA VAL A 124 -2.34 -19.20 6.59
C VAL A 124 -3.84 -19.12 6.40
N PHE A 125 -4.26 -18.85 5.16
CA PHE A 125 -5.63 -19.12 4.74
C PHE A 125 -5.70 -20.54 4.21
N LEU A 126 -6.64 -21.34 4.71
CA LEU A 126 -6.83 -22.73 4.35
C LEU A 126 -8.26 -22.95 3.83
N ARG A 127 -8.40 -23.72 2.77
CA ARG A 127 -9.65 -24.41 2.44
C ARG A 127 -9.34 -25.77 1.82
N CYS A 128 -10.11 -26.78 2.21
CA CYS A 128 -9.98 -28.15 1.73
C CYS A 128 -11.09 -28.45 0.71
N TYR A 129 -10.77 -29.30 -0.25
CA TYR A 129 -11.60 -29.63 -1.40
C TYR A 129 -11.51 -31.11 -1.74
N ARG A 130 -12.58 -31.62 -2.37
CA ARG A 130 -12.60 -32.87 -3.11
C ARG A 130 -12.86 -32.53 -4.57
N GLY A 131 -11.81 -32.62 -5.41
CA GLY A 131 -11.80 -32.01 -6.74
C GLY A 131 -12.06 -30.50 -6.65
N ARG A 132 -13.16 -30.05 -7.25
CA ARG A 132 -13.60 -28.64 -7.24
C ARG A 132 -14.55 -28.32 -6.07
N ASP A 133 -15.05 -29.33 -5.38
CA ASP A 133 -16.05 -29.17 -4.32
C ASP A 133 -15.38 -28.85 -2.99
N ALA A 134 -15.76 -27.73 -2.40
CA ALA A 134 -15.24 -27.33 -1.10
C ALA A 134 -15.83 -28.17 0.05
N LEU A 135 -14.97 -28.64 0.95
CA LEU A 135 -15.35 -29.44 2.12
C LEU A 135 -15.76 -28.60 3.35
N GLY A 136 -15.76 -27.27 3.21
CA GLY A 136 -16.11 -26.34 4.28
C GLY A 136 -15.87 -24.88 3.88
N PRO A 137 -16.11 -23.92 4.78
CA PRO A 137 -15.73 -22.53 4.55
C PRO A 137 -14.20 -22.35 4.63
N PRO A 138 -13.64 -21.30 4.01
CA PRO A 138 -12.24 -20.98 4.21
C PRO A 138 -11.97 -20.49 5.62
N ARG A 139 -10.76 -20.75 6.11
CA ARG A 139 -10.34 -20.55 7.50
C ARG A 139 -9.03 -19.78 7.54
N VAL A 140 -8.76 -19.10 8.66
CA VAL A 140 -7.44 -18.55 8.99
C VAL A 140 -6.91 -19.25 10.24
N LEU A 141 -5.68 -19.72 10.19
CA LEU A 141 -5.04 -20.46 11.29
C LEU A 141 -3.52 -20.30 11.28
N ARG A 142 -2.86 -20.69 12.37
CA ARG A 142 -1.39 -20.81 12.43
C ARG A 142 -0.91 -22.09 11.75
N PRO A 143 0.28 -22.11 11.13
CA PRO A 143 0.85 -23.29 10.48
C PRO A 143 0.81 -24.56 11.34
N ASP A 144 1.06 -24.46 12.65
CA ASP A 144 1.03 -25.59 13.60
C ASP A 144 -0.31 -26.35 13.63
N ALA A 145 -1.41 -25.72 13.19
CA ALA A 145 -2.74 -26.34 13.13
C ALA A 145 -3.07 -26.98 11.77
N LEU A 146 -2.20 -26.83 10.76
CA LEU A 146 -2.45 -27.35 9.40
C LEU A 146 -2.66 -28.87 9.39
N GLU A 147 -1.78 -29.63 10.04
CA GLU A 147 -1.86 -31.10 10.02
C GLU A 147 -3.18 -31.60 10.61
N ALA A 148 -3.60 -31.03 11.73
CA ALA A 148 -4.85 -31.39 12.40
C ALA A 148 -6.09 -31.05 11.56
N GLU A 149 -6.10 -29.89 10.89
CA GLU A 149 -7.22 -29.52 10.00
C GLU A 149 -7.28 -30.44 8.76
N LEU A 150 -6.12 -30.87 8.24
CA LEU A 150 -6.06 -31.83 7.14
C LEU A 150 -6.55 -33.23 7.56
N ASP A 151 -6.17 -33.71 8.74
CA ASP A 151 -6.66 -34.99 9.28
C ASP A 151 -8.16 -34.97 9.62
N ALA A 152 -8.69 -33.80 9.97
CA ALA A 152 -10.14 -33.63 10.15
C ALA A 152 -10.90 -33.59 8.82
N ALA A 153 -10.28 -33.08 7.75
CA ALA A 153 -10.90 -32.94 6.44
C ALA A 153 -10.84 -34.21 5.57
N PHE A 154 -9.80 -35.03 5.73
CA PHE A 154 -9.52 -36.18 4.88
C PHE A 154 -9.34 -37.48 5.67
N GLU A 155 -9.61 -38.61 5.01
CA GLU A 155 -9.39 -39.93 5.59
C GLU A 155 -7.91 -40.20 5.86
N SER A 156 -7.62 -40.95 6.92
CA SER A 156 -6.25 -41.34 7.27
C SER A 156 -5.56 -42.04 6.10
N GLY A 157 -4.42 -41.50 5.67
CA GLY A 157 -3.63 -42.04 4.54
C GLY A 157 -4.04 -41.54 3.16
N ALA A 158 -4.98 -40.59 3.06
CA ALA A 158 -5.31 -39.94 1.81
C ALA A 158 -4.08 -39.24 1.19
N ALA A 159 -3.91 -39.38 -0.13
CA ALA A 159 -2.90 -38.62 -0.88
C ALA A 159 -3.41 -37.18 -1.07
N ILE A 160 -2.98 -36.27 -0.19
CA ILE A 160 -3.41 -34.87 -0.21
C ILE A 160 -2.45 -34.06 -1.07
N THR A 161 -2.99 -33.35 -2.06
CA THR A 161 -2.28 -32.37 -2.86
C THR A 161 -2.47 -30.98 -2.25
N VAL A 162 -1.36 -30.27 -1.97
CA VAL A 162 -1.37 -28.91 -1.41
C VAL A 162 -0.92 -27.88 -2.45
N ALA A 163 -1.63 -26.76 -2.52
CA ALA A 163 -1.38 -25.69 -3.48
C ALA A 163 -1.43 -24.30 -2.81
N GLY A 164 -0.90 -23.28 -3.49
CA GLY A 164 -0.80 -21.92 -2.95
C GLY A 164 0.60 -21.55 -2.45
N ASP A 165 0.84 -20.25 -2.27
CA ASP A 165 2.12 -19.70 -1.78
C ASP A 165 2.41 -20.06 -0.31
N GLY A 166 1.37 -20.21 0.50
CA GLY A 166 1.45 -20.74 1.86
C GLY A 166 1.86 -22.23 1.87
N ALA A 167 1.33 -23.03 0.93
CA ALA A 167 1.73 -24.43 0.81
C ALA A 167 3.22 -24.54 0.49
N LEU A 168 3.73 -23.77 -0.48
CA LEU A 168 5.16 -23.73 -0.82
C LEU A 168 6.02 -23.33 0.38
N LYS A 169 5.62 -22.26 1.09
CA LYS A 169 6.36 -21.73 2.23
C LYS A 169 6.44 -22.69 3.42
N TYR A 170 5.34 -23.38 3.72
CA TYR A 170 5.25 -24.25 4.91
C TYR A 170 5.40 -25.74 4.58
N HIS A 171 5.70 -26.11 3.33
CA HIS A 171 5.79 -27.51 2.90
C HIS A 171 6.72 -28.35 3.76
N ALA A 172 8.00 -27.94 3.83
CA ALA A 172 9.03 -28.69 4.54
C ALA A 172 8.80 -28.78 6.06
N SER A 173 8.00 -27.88 6.64
CA SER A 173 7.83 -27.77 8.10
C SER A 173 6.51 -28.34 8.63
N HIS A 174 5.41 -28.21 7.87
CA HIS A 174 4.05 -28.55 8.35
C HIS A 174 3.23 -29.37 7.35
N LEU A 175 3.70 -29.56 6.10
CA LEU A 175 2.95 -30.27 5.06
C LEU A 175 3.83 -31.32 4.36
N SER A 176 4.87 -31.82 5.03
CA SER A 176 5.88 -32.72 4.44
C SER A 176 5.29 -34.06 3.98
N ARG A 177 4.15 -34.47 4.55
CA ARG A 177 3.38 -35.65 4.13
C ARG A 177 2.51 -35.43 2.88
N CYS A 178 2.29 -34.19 2.48
CA CYS A 178 1.42 -33.82 1.37
C CYS A 178 2.25 -33.69 0.08
N GLN A 179 1.61 -33.98 -1.05
CA GLN A 179 2.19 -33.75 -2.37
C GLN A 179 2.02 -32.28 -2.74
N LEU A 180 3.06 -31.61 -3.23
CA LEU A 180 2.89 -30.29 -3.83
C LEU A 180 2.14 -30.43 -5.15
N ALA A 181 1.26 -29.49 -5.43
CA ALA A 181 0.65 -29.34 -6.75
C ALA A 181 1.73 -29.06 -7.83
N PRO A 182 1.39 -29.23 -9.12
CA PRO A 182 2.24 -28.76 -10.22
C PRO A 182 2.62 -27.28 -10.07
N GLU A 183 3.80 -26.90 -10.56
CA GLU A 183 4.41 -25.58 -10.35
C GLU A 183 3.52 -24.41 -10.81
N ASP A 184 2.74 -24.65 -11.85
CA ASP A 184 1.80 -23.76 -12.52
C ASP A 184 0.44 -23.66 -11.80
N ALA A 185 0.14 -24.52 -10.83
CA ALA A 185 -1.14 -24.59 -10.13
C ALA A 185 -1.15 -23.94 -8.74
N HIS A 186 -0.14 -23.14 -8.40
CA HIS A 186 -0.05 -22.46 -7.10
C HIS A 186 -0.69 -21.06 -7.05
N ALA A 187 -0.87 -20.40 -8.21
CA ALA A 187 -1.48 -19.08 -8.28
C ALA A 187 -3.01 -19.16 -8.43
N VAL A 188 -3.71 -18.08 -8.07
CA VAL A 188 -5.15 -17.99 -8.34
C VAL A 188 -5.36 -17.81 -9.84
N ALA A 189 -5.97 -18.81 -10.49
CA ALA A 189 -6.33 -18.75 -11.89
C ALA A 189 -7.68 -18.05 -12.07
N ALA A 190 -7.68 -16.81 -12.58
CA ALA A 190 -8.93 -16.06 -12.81
C ALA A 190 -9.86 -16.79 -13.79
N GLY A 191 -9.32 -17.51 -14.78
CA GLY A 191 -10.11 -18.30 -15.71
C GLY A 191 -10.99 -19.33 -14.99
N GLU A 192 -10.45 -20.00 -13.98
CA GLU A 192 -11.22 -20.98 -13.19
C GLU A 192 -12.32 -20.32 -12.35
N LEU A 193 -12.10 -19.10 -11.84
CA LEU A 193 -13.15 -18.32 -11.18
C LEU A 193 -14.28 -17.97 -12.17
N GLY A 194 -13.90 -17.56 -13.38
CA GLY A 194 -14.84 -17.28 -14.47
C GLY A 194 -15.70 -18.50 -14.80
N LEU A 195 -15.05 -19.65 -14.96
CA LEU A 195 -15.70 -20.92 -15.22
C LEU A 195 -16.62 -21.35 -14.07
N ALA A 196 -16.26 -21.10 -12.81
CA ALA A 196 -17.10 -21.39 -11.65
C ALA A 196 -18.37 -20.52 -11.60
N ALA A 197 -18.33 -19.30 -12.14
CA ALA A 197 -19.47 -18.39 -12.15
C ALA A 197 -20.47 -18.64 -13.30
N ARG A 198 -20.14 -19.48 -14.29
CA ARG A 198 -20.95 -19.67 -15.52
C ARG A 198 -22.39 -20.10 -15.24
N ALA A 199 -22.58 -21.01 -14.28
CA ALA A 199 -23.91 -21.53 -13.93
C ALA A 199 -24.78 -20.45 -13.30
N ARG A 200 -24.21 -19.66 -12.39
CA ARG A 200 -24.87 -18.50 -11.78
C ARG A 200 -25.23 -17.45 -12.83
N HIS A 201 -24.34 -17.19 -13.79
CA HIS A 201 -24.65 -16.28 -14.89
C HIS A 201 -25.82 -16.77 -15.74
N ALA A 202 -25.79 -18.04 -16.16
CA ALA A 202 -26.87 -18.63 -16.95
C ALA A 202 -28.23 -18.61 -16.22
N ALA A 203 -28.22 -18.74 -14.89
CA ALA A 203 -29.41 -18.65 -14.04
C ALA A 203 -29.82 -17.20 -13.70
N GLY A 204 -29.03 -16.19 -14.06
CA GLY A 204 -29.29 -14.78 -13.69
C GLY A 204 -29.05 -14.47 -12.21
N GLU A 205 -28.30 -15.32 -11.49
CA GLU A 205 -28.02 -15.23 -10.06
C GLU A 205 -26.80 -14.32 -9.76
N ALA A 206 -26.89 -13.08 -10.24
CA ALA A 206 -25.88 -12.05 -10.03
C ALA A 206 -25.89 -11.54 -8.58
N ASP A 207 -24.71 -11.13 -8.09
CA ASP A 207 -24.60 -10.47 -6.81
C ASP A 207 -25.06 -9.00 -6.88
N ASP A 208 -25.54 -8.49 -5.75
CA ASP A 208 -25.83 -7.06 -5.58
C ASP A 208 -24.50 -6.28 -5.55
N VAL A 209 -24.23 -5.52 -6.62
CA VAL A 209 -22.99 -4.75 -6.79
C VAL A 209 -22.72 -3.79 -5.62
N ALA A 210 -23.75 -3.26 -4.97
CA ALA A 210 -23.58 -2.36 -3.84
C ALA A 210 -23.17 -3.14 -2.58
N LYS A 211 -23.79 -4.30 -2.35
CA LYS A 211 -23.58 -5.12 -1.13
C LYS A 211 -22.39 -6.07 -1.21
N LEU A 212 -21.91 -6.41 -2.40
CA LEU A 212 -20.79 -7.34 -2.56
C LEU A 212 -19.56 -6.82 -1.82
N ALA A 213 -18.99 -7.64 -0.95
CA ALA A 213 -17.87 -7.27 -0.09
C ALA A 213 -16.78 -8.36 -0.12
N PRO A 214 -15.52 -8.01 0.15
CA PRO A 214 -14.45 -9.00 0.22
C PRO A 214 -14.63 -9.98 1.38
N LEU A 215 -14.12 -11.19 1.20
CA LEU A 215 -14.08 -12.24 2.21
C LEU A 215 -12.91 -12.02 3.17
N TYR A 216 -13.13 -11.14 4.15
CA TYR A 216 -12.16 -10.89 5.22
C TYR A 216 -12.28 -11.95 6.32
N LEU A 217 -11.32 -12.87 6.37
CA LEU A 217 -11.23 -13.86 7.46
C LEU A 217 -10.43 -13.35 8.67
N ARG A 218 -9.73 -12.24 8.51
CA ARG A 218 -9.04 -11.51 9.58
C ARG A 218 -9.64 -10.12 9.68
N ALA A 219 -9.76 -9.57 10.89
CA ALA A 219 -9.97 -8.14 11.06
C ALA A 219 -8.72 -7.38 10.59
N PRO A 220 -8.86 -6.21 9.94
CA PRO A 220 -7.71 -5.38 9.63
C PRO A 220 -7.03 -4.95 10.95
N ASP A 221 -5.70 -4.90 10.94
CA ASP A 221 -4.90 -4.49 12.09
C ASP A 221 -4.97 -2.98 12.31
N ILE A 222 -6.13 -2.55 12.79
CA ILE A 222 -6.36 -1.21 13.28
C ILE A 222 -6.31 -1.31 14.79
N ARG A 223 -5.38 -0.58 15.43
CA ARG A 223 -5.42 -0.41 16.87
C ARG A 223 -6.78 0.25 17.18
N PRO A 224 -7.70 -0.40 17.92
CA PRO A 224 -8.98 0.25 18.20
C PRO A 224 -8.68 1.57 18.91
N PRO A 225 -9.35 2.67 18.55
CA PRO A 225 -9.14 3.94 19.22
C PRO A 225 -9.33 3.72 20.72
N SER A 226 -8.36 4.18 21.52
CA SER A 226 -8.46 4.12 22.98
C SER A 226 -9.81 4.71 23.40
N ARG A 227 -10.57 3.96 24.23
CA ARG A 227 -11.89 4.34 24.75
C ARG A 227 -11.87 5.81 25.16
N GLY A 228 -12.51 6.63 24.32
CA GLY A 228 -12.48 8.09 24.41
C GLY A 228 -13.22 8.79 23.27
N LEU A 229 -13.36 8.15 22.10
CA LEU A 229 -14.26 8.62 21.05
C LEU A 229 -15.39 7.62 20.79
N ALA A 230 -16.47 7.80 21.53
CA ALA A 230 -17.77 7.29 21.12
C ALA A 230 -18.31 8.18 19.99
N ALA A 231 -18.66 7.53 18.89
CA ALA A 231 -19.68 7.91 17.91
C ALA A 231 -19.62 9.33 17.30
N GLN A 232 -19.05 9.41 16.09
CA GLN A 232 -19.74 10.09 14.99
C GLN A 232 -19.69 9.19 13.76
N GLY A 233 -20.86 8.74 13.33
CA GLY A 233 -21.01 7.88 12.16
C GLY A 233 -20.66 8.64 10.89
N ALA A 234 -19.65 8.17 10.18
CA ALA A 234 -19.45 8.52 8.78
C ALA A 234 -20.18 7.46 7.94
N THR A 235 -21.42 7.78 7.59
CA THR A 235 -22.24 7.03 6.64
C THR A 235 -21.57 6.99 5.27
N GLN A 236 -21.66 5.82 4.65
CA GLN A 236 -21.34 5.54 3.25
C GLN A 236 -22.29 6.32 2.32
N GLU A 237 -22.07 7.61 2.11
CA GLU A 237 -22.84 8.37 1.09
C GLU A 237 -21.95 9.21 0.14
N ALA A 238 -20.64 9.32 0.38
CA ALA A 238 -19.79 10.27 -0.36
C ALA A 238 -19.29 9.79 -1.74
N SER A 239 -19.51 8.55 -2.16
CA SER A 239 -18.87 8.01 -3.38
C SER A 239 -19.70 8.08 -4.66
N GLN A 240 -20.94 8.57 -4.62
CA GLN A 240 -21.81 8.68 -5.82
C GLN A 240 -21.99 10.13 -6.34
N GLY A 241 -21.65 11.16 -5.57
CA GLY A 241 -21.78 12.58 -5.98
C GLY A 241 -20.52 13.25 -6.55
N ALA A 242 -19.33 12.72 -6.24
CA ALA A 242 -18.08 13.48 -6.41
C ALA A 242 -17.64 13.73 -7.87
N ALA A 243 -18.04 12.88 -8.82
CA ALA A 243 -17.60 13.02 -10.22
C ALA A 243 -18.45 14.03 -11.01
N ALA A 244 -19.72 14.21 -10.64
CA ALA A 244 -20.61 15.22 -11.24
C ALA A 244 -20.30 16.63 -10.68
N ASP A 245 -19.96 16.72 -9.39
CA ASP A 245 -19.69 18.00 -8.70
C ASP A 245 -18.34 18.65 -9.08
N PHE A 246 -17.27 17.89 -9.37
CA PHE A 246 -15.93 18.47 -9.52
C PHE A 246 -15.79 19.43 -10.71
N ASN A 247 -16.54 19.21 -11.80
CA ASN A 247 -16.52 20.08 -12.98
C ASN A 247 -17.46 21.31 -12.84
N GLU A 248 -18.31 21.34 -11.82
CA GLU A 248 -19.22 22.45 -11.51
C GLU A 248 -18.69 23.31 -10.34
N MET A 249 -17.78 22.76 -9.54
CA MET A 249 -17.05 23.48 -8.47
C MET A 249 -16.25 24.67 -9.01
N SER A 250 -16.26 25.76 -8.25
CA SER A 250 -15.36 26.90 -8.43
C SER A 250 -13.89 26.50 -8.26
N GLU A 251 -12.97 27.29 -8.78
CA GLU A 251 -11.52 27.04 -8.68
C GLU A 251 -11.06 26.90 -7.21
N ALA A 252 -11.64 27.69 -6.30
CA ALA A 252 -11.37 27.61 -4.87
C ALA A 252 -11.90 26.31 -4.23
N GLU A 253 -13.05 25.81 -4.66
CA GLU A 253 -13.64 24.56 -4.17
C GLU A 253 -12.89 23.35 -4.70
N ARG A 254 -12.46 23.35 -5.98
CA ARG A 254 -11.59 22.31 -6.53
C ARG A 254 -10.26 22.29 -5.82
N PHE A 255 -9.67 23.45 -5.55
CA PHE A 255 -8.44 23.56 -4.78
C PHE A 255 -8.63 22.96 -3.38
N ALA A 256 -9.68 23.36 -2.64
CA ALA A 256 -9.97 22.82 -1.31
C ALA A 256 -10.26 21.31 -1.31
N PHE A 257 -10.94 20.80 -2.34
CA PHE A 257 -11.21 19.38 -2.52
C PHE A 257 -9.91 18.59 -2.80
N VAL A 258 -9.06 19.12 -3.68
CA VAL A 258 -7.75 18.55 -3.98
C VAL A 258 -6.84 18.57 -2.75
N GLU A 259 -6.86 19.65 -1.96
CA GLU A 259 -6.14 19.72 -0.68
C GLU A 259 -6.64 18.69 0.32
N LYS A 260 -7.96 18.51 0.43
CA LYS A 260 -8.55 17.48 1.30
C LYS A 260 -8.13 16.07 0.88
N MET A 261 -8.08 15.78 -0.42
CA MET A 261 -7.62 14.48 -0.95
C MET A 261 -6.11 14.26 -0.75
N ARG A 262 -5.34 15.32 -0.50
CA ARG A 262 -3.89 15.27 -0.26
C ARG A 262 -3.50 15.12 1.21
N GLN A 263 -4.46 15.25 2.14
CA GLN A 263 -4.20 15.06 3.56
C GLN A 263 -3.92 13.58 3.86
N THR A 264 -2.64 13.28 4.11
CA THR A 264 -2.18 11.95 4.52
C THR A 264 -2.25 11.76 6.02
N GLY A 265 -2.51 12.83 6.78
CA GLY A 265 -2.39 12.85 8.24
C GLY A 265 -0.95 12.79 8.75
N LEU A 266 0.05 12.71 7.87
CA LEU A 266 1.47 12.68 8.23
C LEU A 266 2.02 14.08 8.44
N ARG A 267 2.63 14.30 9.60
CA ARG A 267 3.18 15.59 10.00
C ARG A 267 4.53 15.43 10.67
N LEU A 268 5.47 16.30 10.35
CA LEU A 268 6.74 16.47 11.04
C LEU A 268 6.68 17.76 11.85
N ASP A 269 6.78 17.64 13.18
CA ASP A 269 6.79 18.81 14.05
C ASP A 269 8.15 19.52 14.08
N ARG A 270 8.16 20.70 14.71
CA ARG A 270 9.37 21.54 14.83
C ARG A 270 10.50 20.89 15.64
N GLU A 271 10.19 19.90 16.48
CA GLU A 271 11.19 19.12 17.23
C GLU A 271 11.73 17.93 16.44
N GLY A 272 11.22 17.69 15.23
CA GLY A 272 11.60 16.57 14.38
C GLY A 272 10.89 15.25 14.72
N ARG A 273 9.76 15.30 15.44
CA ARG A 273 8.94 14.11 15.71
C ARG A 273 7.89 13.93 14.61
N TRP A 274 7.70 12.67 14.24
CA TRP A 274 6.70 12.27 13.27
C TRP A 274 5.37 11.99 13.93
N TRP A 275 4.30 12.45 13.30
CA TRP A 275 2.91 12.27 13.72
C TRP A 275 2.09 11.67 12.58
N HIS A 276 1.10 10.84 12.92
CA HIS A 276 0.08 10.35 12.00
C HIS A 276 -1.29 10.39 12.69
N GLU A 277 -2.25 11.09 12.09
CA GLU A 277 -3.63 11.24 12.61
C GLU A 277 -3.67 11.66 14.10
N GLY A 278 -2.75 12.54 14.50
CA GLY A 278 -2.65 13.07 15.87
C GLY A 278 -1.90 12.17 16.87
N GLY A 279 -1.43 10.99 16.46
CA GLY A 279 -0.57 10.13 17.28
C GLY A 279 0.92 10.26 16.91
N VAL A 280 1.81 10.21 17.90
CA VAL A 280 3.27 10.20 17.68
C VAL A 280 3.71 8.83 17.12
N ILE A 281 4.56 8.85 16.10
CA ILE A 281 5.22 7.66 15.56
C ILE A 281 6.52 7.43 16.34
N GLU A 282 6.53 6.43 17.23
CA GLU A 282 7.68 6.13 18.10
C GLU A 282 8.61 5.03 17.55
N HIS A 283 8.16 4.26 16.56
CA HIS A 283 8.94 3.13 16.05
C HIS A 283 10.22 3.60 15.35
N ALA A 284 11.38 3.37 15.95
CA ALA A 284 12.68 3.91 15.52
C ALA A 284 13.03 3.56 14.06
N GLY A 285 12.73 2.35 13.61
CA GLY A 285 12.98 1.95 12.21
C GLY A 285 12.09 2.70 11.21
N LEU A 286 10.88 3.06 11.61
CA LEU A 286 9.94 3.80 10.76
C LEU A 286 10.33 5.28 10.72
N VAL A 287 10.59 5.90 11.87
CA VAL A 287 11.11 7.29 11.96
C VAL A 287 12.34 7.46 11.08
N ARG A 288 13.28 6.53 11.15
CA ARG A 288 14.50 6.54 10.33
C ARG A 288 14.18 6.46 8.83
N ALA A 289 13.25 5.61 8.43
CA ALA A 289 12.83 5.50 7.04
C ALA A 289 12.16 6.79 6.54
N LEU A 290 11.26 7.37 7.35
CA LEU A 290 10.56 8.62 7.03
C LEU A 290 11.54 9.78 6.84
N ASN A 291 12.51 9.94 7.74
CA ASN A 291 13.56 10.97 7.59
C ASN A 291 14.36 10.81 6.29
N ARG A 292 14.68 9.57 5.88
CA ARG A 292 15.43 9.32 4.64
C ARG A 292 14.61 9.55 3.37
N TRP A 293 13.31 9.30 3.41
CA TRP A 293 12.41 9.49 2.28
C TRP A 293 11.93 10.93 2.14
N LEU A 294 12.14 11.78 3.15
CA LEU A 294 11.73 13.17 3.10
C LEU A 294 12.45 13.92 1.97
N ASP A 295 11.65 14.54 1.12
CA ASP A 295 12.08 15.30 -0.05
C ASP A 295 11.09 16.44 -0.30
N ARG A 296 11.35 17.24 -1.34
CA ARG A 296 10.46 18.31 -1.79
C ARG A 296 10.08 18.08 -3.25
N LEU A 297 8.79 18.11 -3.54
CA LEU A 297 8.29 18.13 -4.90
C LEU A 297 8.35 19.57 -5.40
N GLU A 298 9.25 19.86 -6.33
CA GLU A 298 9.40 21.18 -6.93
C GLU A 298 8.23 21.47 -7.88
N ASP A 299 7.73 22.70 -7.85
CA ASP A 299 6.74 23.18 -8.82
C ASP A 299 7.43 23.58 -10.14
N GLU A 300 6.66 23.70 -11.22
CA GLU A 300 7.20 24.07 -12.56
C GLU A 300 7.91 25.44 -12.59
N ARG A 301 7.76 26.26 -11.52
CA ARG A 301 8.38 27.57 -11.36
C ARG A 301 9.58 27.57 -10.39
N GLY A 302 9.89 26.44 -9.75
CA GLY A 302 11.04 26.29 -8.84
C GLY A 302 10.92 27.05 -7.51
N GLU A 303 9.73 27.54 -7.16
CA GLU A 303 9.50 28.46 -6.05
C GLU A 303 8.39 27.97 -5.12
N GLY A 304 8.75 27.13 -4.14
CA GLY A 304 7.85 26.78 -3.04
C GLY A 304 7.24 25.37 -3.13
N GLY A 305 8.04 24.41 -3.60
CA GLY A 305 7.65 23.01 -3.63
C GLY A 305 7.18 22.45 -2.28
N ARG A 306 6.31 21.43 -2.32
CA ARG A 306 5.72 20.81 -1.11
C ARG A 306 6.58 19.67 -0.59
N PHE A 307 6.57 19.47 0.72
CA PHE A 307 7.26 18.34 1.34
C PHE A 307 6.51 17.04 1.08
N ILE A 308 7.30 16.01 0.79
CA ILE A 308 6.81 14.68 0.46
C ILE A 308 7.72 13.62 1.08
N LEU A 309 7.18 12.43 1.29
CA LEU A 309 7.95 11.21 1.48
C LEU A 309 8.04 10.50 0.14
N ARG A 310 9.22 10.52 -0.48
CA ARG A 310 9.47 9.89 -1.77
C ARG A 310 9.92 8.45 -1.58
N LEU A 311 9.07 7.51 -2.00
CA LEU A 311 9.40 6.09 -2.04
C LEU A 311 10.18 5.76 -3.31
N ASP A 312 9.77 6.34 -4.45
CA ASP A 312 10.48 6.28 -5.73
C ASP A 312 10.09 7.44 -6.66
N ALA A 313 10.44 7.33 -7.95
CA ALA A 313 10.18 8.35 -8.96
C ALA A 313 8.69 8.69 -9.14
N ARG A 314 7.78 7.73 -8.90
CA ARG A 314 6.34 7.89 -9.13
C ARG A 314 5.53 7.92 -7.84
N ARG A 315 6.03 7.28 -6.78
CA ARG A 315 5.31 7.12 -5.51
C ARG A 315 5.85 8.07 -4.46
N TYR A 316 4.98 8.96 -4.01
CA TYR A 316 5.23 9.84 -2.88
C TYR A 316 3.96 10.12 -2.08
N ALA A 317 4.12 10.51 -0.82
CA ALA A 317 3.04 10.94 0.05
C ALA A 317 3.31 12.37 0.53
N TYR A 318 2.31 13.25 0.51
CA TYR A 318 2.46 14.60 1.06
C TYR A 318 2.66 14.56 2.57
N VAL A 319 3.46 15.49 3.08
CA VAL A 319 3.72 15.66 4.51
C VAL A 319 3.62 17.12 4.89
N ASP A 320 2.95 17.38 6.00
CA ASP A 320 2.95 18.68 6.65
C ASP A 320 4.22 18.82 7.49
N VAL A 321 5.04 19.83 7.21
CA VAL A 321 6.24 20.15 7.99
C VAL A 321 6.01 21.48 8.69
N ASP A 322 6.01 21.45 10.02
CA ASP A 322 5.71 22.63 10.83
C ASP A 322 6.76 23.75 10.72
N ASP A 323 8.02 23.38 10.51
CA ASP A 323 9.12 24.33 10.61
C ASP A 323 10.29 24.06 9.65
N ALA A 324 11.10 23.04 9.91
CA ALA A 324 12.21 22.64 9.05
C ALA A 324 12.13 21.13 8.79
N PRO A 325 12.40 20.67 7.55
CA PRO A 325 12.32 19.26 7.18
C PRO A 325 13.43 18.41 7.83
N PHE A 326 14.58 19.01 8.15
CA PHE A 326 15.70 18.29 8.74
C PHE A 326 16.10 18.89 10.08
N ILE A 327 16.62 18.05 10.97
CA ILE A 327 17.17 18.46 12.26
C ILE A 327 18.67 18.15 12.28
N VAL A 328 19.49 19.14 12.63
CA VAL A 328 20.88 18.90 13.04
C VAL A 328 20.85 18.31 14.45
N ARG A 329 21.07 17.01 14.56
CA ARG A 329 20.97 16.28 15.83
C ARG A 329 22.16 16.60 16.73
N SER A 330 23.34 16.58 16.14
CA SER A 330 24.63 16.90 16.76
C SER A 330 25.58 17.45 15.70
N LEU A 331 26.74 17.91 16.14
CA LEU A 331 27.82 18.37 15.27
C LEU A 331 29.17 18.01 15.87
N SER A 332 30.21 18.01 15.04
CA SER A 332 31.60 17.86 15.45
C SER A 332 32.48 18.90 14.76
N PHE A 333 33.57 19.28 15.41
CA PHE A 333 34.53 20.25 14.91
C PHE A 333 35.83 19.55 14.49
N ASP A 334 36.45 20.04 13.43
CA ASP A 334 37.81 19.70 13.03
C ASP A 334 38.50 20.91 12.37
N ASP A 335 39.70 20.68 11.82
CA ASP A 335 40.55 21.71 11.22
C ASP A 335 39.97 22.30 9.92
N GLU A 336 38.97 21.64 9.31
CA GLU A 336 38.34 22.07 8.05
C GLU A 336 37.02 22.80 8.28
N GLY A 337 36.41 22.67 9.47
CA GLY A 337 35.17 23.35 9.83
C GLY A 337 34.27 22.53 10.74
N VAL A 338 32.95 22.69 10.55
CA VAL A 338 31.92 21.99 11.34
C VAL A 338 31.25 20.92 10.50
N MET A 339 31.20 19.69 11.01
CA MET A 339 30.41 18.60 10.44
C MET A 339 29.06 18.51 11.14
N LEU A 340 27.98 18.51 10.38
CA LEU A 340 26.60 18.39 10.87
C LEU A 340 26.12 16.95 10.75
N HIS A 341 25.53 16.40 11.82
CA HIS A 341 24.90 15.08 11.81
C HIS A 341 23.37 15.22 11.74
N LEU A 342 22.78 14.91 10.59
CA LEU A 342 21.38 15.20 10.29
C LEU A 342 20.42 14.10 10.76
N SER A 343 19.13 14.42 10.83
CA SER A 343 18.03 13.52 11.20
C SER A 343 17.83 12.34 10.24
N ASP A 344 18.28 12.47 9.00
CA ASP A 344 18.26 11.44 7.95
C ASP A 344 19.54 10.59 7.88
N GLU A 345 20.40 10.71 8.90
CA GLU A 345 21.66 9.96 9.04
C GLU A 345 22.77 10.35 8.06
N ARG A 346 22.60 11.48 7.34
CA ARG A 346 23.67 12.06 6.55
C ARG A 346 24.55 12.98 7.39
N ASP A 347 25.81 13.02 7.00
CA ASP A 347 26.78 13.98 7.49
C ASP A 347 27.12 14.96 6.36
N GLU A 348 27.17 16.25 6.68
CA GLU A 348 27.47 17.32 5.72
C GLU A 348 28.19 18.48 6.41
N ARG A 349 29.11 19.13 5.69
CA ARG A 349 29.79 20.33 6.20
C ARG A 349 28.84 21.51 6.30
N LEU A 350 28.93 22.24 7.41
CA LEU A 350 28.23 23.50 7.57
C LEU A 350 28.73 24.53 6.56
N ASP A 351 27.82 25.07 5.76
CA ASP A 351 28.05 26.34 5.08
C ASP A 351 27.68 27.47 6.04
N ALA A 352 28.69 28.02 6.70
CA ALA A 352 28.53 29.07 7.70
C ALA A 352 27.79 30.31 7.17
N SER A 353 27.88 30.60 5.87
CA SER A 353 27.20 31.74 5.24
C SER A 353 25.67 31.60 5.23
N THR A 354 25.16 30.38 5.47
CA THR A 354 23.74 30.06 5.51
C THR A 354 23.16 30.03 6.92
N LEU A 355 23.97 30.30 7.95
CA LEU A 355 23.52 30.35 9.33
C LEU A 355 22.48 31.46 9.52
N ALA A 356 21.37 31.09 10.15
CA ALA A 356 20.30 32.01 10.47
C ALA A 356 19.69 31.71 11.84
N GLU A 357 19.14 32.74 12.48
CA GLU A 357 18.44 32.65 13.75
C GLU A 357 16.94 32.85 13.55
N GLY A 358 16.12 31.93 14.05
CA GLY A 358 14.66 32.07 14.05
C GLY A 358 14.15 32.94 15.19
N ASP A 359 12.88 33.33 15.13
CA ASP A 359 12.21 34.14 16.16
C ASP A 359 12.20 33.49 17.55
N ASP A 360 12.40 32.17 17.61
CA ASP A 360 12.51 31.39 18.83
C ASP A 360 13.96 31.10 19.25
N HIS A 361 14.90 31.88 18.74
CA HIS A 361 16.35 31.78 18.95
C HIS A 361 16.98 30.45 18.52
N ALA A 362 16.25 29.61 17.78
CA ALA A 362 16.84 28.42 17.21
C ALA A 362 17.74 28.79 16.03
N LEU A 363 18.84 28.06 15.90
CA LEU A 363 19.74 28.19 14.76
C LEU A 363 19.25 27.31 13.62
N TYR A 364 19.51 27.76 12.40
CA TYR A 364 19.21 27.08 11.17
C TYR A 364 20.40 27.19 10.22
N ALA A 365 20.55 26.21 9.34
CA ALA A 365 21.50 26.27 8.24
C ALA A 365 20.88 25.61 7.02
N ARG A 366 21.41 25.92 5.83
CA ARG A 366 21.05 25.15 4.65
C ARG A 366 21.85 23.86 4.59
N VAL A 367 21.17 22.79 4.18
CA VAL A 367 21.72 21.43 4.06
C VAL A 367 21.32 20.82 2.73
N ARG A 368 21.89 19.65 2.43
CA ARG A 368 21.63 18.87 1.23
C ARG A 368 21.93 19.70 -0.02
N ALA A 369 23.15 20.23 -0.08
CA ALA A 369 23.63 21.13 -1.14
C ALA A 369 22.73 22.38 -1.31
N GLY A 370 22.29 22.97 -0.19
CA GLY A 370 21.51 24.20 -0.20
C GLY A 370 20.02 24.05 -0.52
N ARG A 371 19.54 22.83 -0.81
CA ARG A 371 18.14 22.59 -1.21
C ARG A 371 17.16 22.73 -0.05
N PHE A 372 17.59 22.40 1.16
CA PHE A 372 16.73 22.34 2.34
C PHE A 372 17.30 23.18 3.47
N GLU A 373 16.43 23.57 4.39
CA GLU A 373 16.82 24.16 5.67
C GLU A 373 16.79 23.07 6.74
N ALA A 374 17.75 23.11 7.67
CA ALA A 374 17.76 22.26 8.85
C ALA A 374 17.75 23.14 10.10
N ARG A 375 16.94 22.74 11.08
CA ARG A 375 16.91 23.36 12.41
C ARG A 375 17.89 22.66 13.34
N PHE A 376 18.61 23.42 14.15
CA PHE A 376 19.51 22.85 15.14
C PHE A 376 18.71 22.33 16.34
N SER A 377 19.00 21.10 16.76
CA SER A 377 18.55 20.60 18.06
C SER A 377 19.15 21.49 19.17
N ARG A 378 18.56 21.45 20.37
CA ARG A 378 19.15 22.17 21.53
C ARG A 378 20.59 21.76 21.80
N ALA A 379 20.89 20.47 21.66
CA ALA A 379 22.25 19.96 21.87
C ALA A 379 23.23 20.50 20.82
N ALA A 380 22.83 20.48 19.54
CA ALA A 380 23.65 21.02 18.45
C ALA A 380 23.80 22.54 18.54
N HIS A 381 22.73 23.26 18.90
CA HIS A 381 22.78 24.70 19.14
C HIS A 381 23.82 25.05 20.20
N ASN A 382 23.76 24.39 21.36
CA ASN A 382 24.68 24.69 22.47
C ASN A 382 26.14 24.47 22.08
N LEU A 383 26.44 23.42 21.30
CA LEU A 383 27.79 23.17 20.80
C LEU A 383 28.24 24.25 19.82
N LEU A 384 27.36 24.72 18.92
CA LEU A 384 27.72 25.79 17.98
C LEU A 384 27.87 27.14 18.68
N ALA A 385 27.08 27.39 19.73
CA ALA A 385 27.08 28.64 20.48
C ALA A 385 28.43 28.94 21.16
N GLU A 386 29.26 27.93 21.45
CA GLU A 386 30.63 28.11 21.96
C GLU A 386 31.56 28.81 20.95
N HIS A 387 31.16 28.85 19.67
CA HIS A 387 31.88 29.47 18.55
C HIS A 387 31.15 30.70 18.00
N ILE A 388 30.21 31.28 18.75
CA ILE A 388 29.42 32.46 18.34
C ILE A 388 29.68 33.59 19.33
N ASP A 389 30.18 34.71 18.81
CA ASP A 389 30.41 35.95 19.56
C ASP A 389 29.41 37.04 19.16
N GLU A 390 29.07 37.93 20.08
CA GLU A 390 28.32 39.16 19.78
C GLU A 390 29.29 40.30 19.46
N ILE A 391 29.28 40.78 18.22
CA ILE A 391 30.14 41.86 17.73
C ILE A 391 29.25 42.95 17.15
N ASP A 392 29.33 44.17 17.71
CA ASP A 392 28.56 45.34 17.28
C ASP A 392 27.04 45.09 17.19
N GLY A 393 26.51 44.26 18.10
CA GLY A 393 25.10 43.90 18.19
C GLY A 393 24.64 42.85 17.17
N ALA A 394 25.57 42.17 16.50
CA ALA A 394 25.30 41.04 15.62
C ALA A 394 26.00 39.77 16.12
N PHE A 395 25.32 38.62 16.02
CA PHE A 395 25.92 37.33 16.32
C PHE A 395 26.80 36.88 15.14
N VAL A 396 28.07 36.55 15.42
CA VAL A 396 29.07 36.16 14.42
C VAL A 396 29.63 34.81 14.81
N PHE A 397 29.50 33.84 13.90
CA PHE A 397 30.14 32.52 14.02
C PHE A 397 31.59 32.60 13.52
N GLU A 398 32.54 32.03 14.27
CA GLU A 398 33.95 31.90 13.86
C GLU A 398 34.55 30.54 14.28
N HIS A 399 35.01 29.75 13.30
CA HIS A 399 35.75 28.50 13.54
C HIS A 399 36.56 28.11 12.30
N ALA A 400 37.76 27.55 12.47
CA ALA A 400 38.63 27.06 11.38
C ALA A 400 38.80 28.06 10.21
N GLY A 401 38.89 29.36 10.51
CA GLY A 401 39.01 30.43 9.51
C GLY A 401 37.72 30.75 8.74
N GLN A 402 36.62 30.06 9.02
CA GLN A 402 35.28 30.43 8.55
C GLN A 402 34.71 31.50 9.47
N ARG A 403 34.16 32.58 8.89
CA ARG A 403 33.50 33.65 9.63
C ARG A 403 32.19 34.05 8.94
N ALA A 404 31.08 34.06 9.68
CA ALA A 404 29.79 34.43 9.13
C ALA A 404 28.91 35.14 10.15
N THR A 405 28.28 36.25 9.74
CA THR A 405 27.25 36.92 10.54
C THR A 405 25.94 36.14 10.45
N ILE A 406 25.39 35.75 11.60
CA ILE A 406 24.11 35.05 11.71
C ILE A 406 23.00 36.06 11.47
N SER A 407 22.24 35.83 10.40
CA SER A 407 21.16 36.73 9.99
C SER A 407 19.80 36.25 10.51
N PRO A 408 18.81 37.14 10.71
CA PRO A 408 17.45 36.71 11.00
C PRO A 408 16.90 35.79 9.90
N ARG A 409 16.26 34.69 10.30
CA ARG A 409 15.66 33.71 9.40
C ARG A 409 14.52 34.33 8.63
N ARG A 410 14.68 34.45 7.31
CA ARG A 410 13.60 34.89 6.41
C ARG A 410 12.65 33.72 6.13
N ARG A 411 11.53 33.64 6.87
CA ARG A 411 10.43 32.74 6.50
C ARG A 411 9.85 33.20 5.16
N ARG A 412 9.84 32.31 4.14
CA ARG A 412 9.02 32.53 2.94
C ARG A 412 7.56 32.52 3.38
N ALA A 413 6.81 33.58 3.04
CA ALA A 413 5.37 33.60 3.26
C ALA A 413 4.77 32.36 2.58
N ALA A 414 4.04 31.54 3.33
CA ALA A 414 3.30 30.44 2.75
C ALA A 414 2.35 31.04 1.70
N ALA A 415 2.53 30.68 0.43
CA ALA A 415 1.56 30.98 -0.62
C ALA A 415 0.24 30.34 -0.16
N ARG A 416 -0.70 31.17 0.29
CA ARG A 416 -2.03 30.77 0.72
C ARG A 416 -2.87 30.35 -0.47
#